data_AF-A0A9X6XW90-F1
#
_entry.id   AF-A0A9X6XW90-F1
#
_cell.length_a   1.000
_cell.length_b   1.000
_cell.length_c   1.000
_cell.angle_alpha   90.00
_cell.angle_beta   90.00
_cell.angle_gamma   90.00
#
_symmetry.space_group_name_H-M   'P 1'
#
loop_
_entity.id
_entity.type
_entity.pdbx_description
1 polymer ?
#
loop_
_entity_poly.entity_id
_entity_poly.type
_entity_poly.pdbx_seq_one_letter_code
_entity_poly.pdbx_strand_id
1 'polypeptide(L)'
;MKFVILAFSIVFIFCMHHIANLVMKNATNSNMVNKKYVKLLQFAKFAPIIALLVLSILVVTTLHTKPDIRLYHAWFAAQFWAYYTFLFCSYMITKSKVCLLPMVAALLIASYITPLNHFEDLFTGNYVFIAEIMGSIMFVYQWTITRKIHKEMNRH
;
A
#
# COMPACT_ATOMS: atom_id res chain seq x y z
N MET A 1 -5.18 -3.39 -19.45
CA MET A 1 -4.41 -3.20 -18.19
C MET A 1 -5.16 -2.43 -17.10
N LYS A 2 -5.89 -1.34 -17.41
CA LYS A 2 -6.68 -0.55 -16.43
C LYS A 2 -7.57 -1.41 -15.50
N PHE A 3 -8.45 -2.24 -16.06
CA PHE A 3 -9.33 -3.13 -15.30
C PHE A 3 -8.59 -4.22 -14.53
N VAL A 4 -7.44 -4.67 -15.04
CA VAL A 4 -6.60 -5.68 -14.39
C VAL A 4 -5.99 -5.11 -13.11
N ILE A 5 -5.46 -3.88 -13.17
CA ILE A 5 -4.90 -3.20 -12.00
C ILE A 5 -5.98 -2.92 -10.93
N LEU A 6 -7.18 -2.52 -11.34
CA LEU A 6 -8.32 -2.35 -10.42
C LEU A 6 -8.76 -3.68 -9.79
N ALA A 7 -8.83 -4.76 -10.57
CA ALA A 7 -9.12 -6.09 -10.05
C ALA A 7 -8.05 -6.53 -9.04
N PHE A 8 -6.77 -6.26 -9.33
CA PHE A 8 -5.68 -6.52 -8.39
C PHE A 8 -5.85 -5.71 -7.10
N SER A 9 -6.23 -4.43 -7.14
CA SER A 9 -6.49 -3.64 -5.94
C SER A 9 -7.49 -4.32 -4.99
N ILE A 10 -8.57 -4.88 -5.54
CA ILE A 10 -9.58 -5.62 -4.75
C ILE A 10 -8.96 -6.90 -4.17
N VAL A 11 -8.26 -7.70 -4.98
CA VAL A 11 -7.59 -8.92 -4.52
C VAL A 11 -6.61 -8.61 -3.38
N PHE A 12 -5.85 -7.51 -3.51
CA PHE A 12 -4.91 -7.10 -2.47
C PHE A 12 -5.59 -6.71 -1.16
N ILE A 13 -6.75 -6.06 -1.20
CA ILE A 13 -7.55 -5.77 0.01
C ILE A 13 -7.92 -7.07 0.73
N PHE A 14 -8.39 -8.08 0.00
CA PHE A 14 -8.70 -9.40 0.59
C PHE A 14 -7.45 -10.08 1.16
N CYS A 15 -6.34 -10.07 0.43
CA CYS A 15 -5.06 -10.60 0.90
C CYS A 15 -4.59 -9.92 2.19
N MET A 16 -4.69 -8.60 2.26
CA MET A 16 -4.35 -7.79 3.44
C MET A 16 -5.20 -8.21 4.64
N HIS A 17 -6.50 -8.42 4.45
CA HIS A 17 -7.39 -8.89 5.50
C HIS A 17 -6.93 -10.23 6.07
N HIS A 18 -6.70 -11.19 5.18
CA HIS A 18 -6.30 -12.55 5.56
C HIS A 18 -4.96 -12.55 6.30
N ILE A 19 -3.97 -11.80 5.79
CA ILE A 19 -2.65 -11.69 6.40
C ILE A 19 -2.71 -10.97 7.74
N ALA A 20 -3.53 -9.93 7.88
CA ALA A 20 -3.73 -9.24 9.15
C ALA A 20 -4.25 -10.19 10.24
N ASN A 21 -5.24 -11.02 9.91
CA ASN A 21 -5.78 -12.01 10.84
C ASN A 21 -4.70 -13.04 11.23
N LEU A 22 -3.86 -13.46 10.29
CA LEU A 22 -2.74 -14.36 10.55
C LEU A 22 -1.70 -13.70 11.48
N VAL A 23 -1.35 -12.44 11.25
CA VAL A 23 -0.45 -11.65 12.10
C VAL A 23 -1.00 -11.55 13.52
N MET A 24 -2.28 -11.21 13.69
CA MET A 24 -2.91 -11.11 15.01
C MET A 24 -2.92 -12.45 15.75
N LYS A 25 -3.28 -13.55 15.07
CA LYS A 25 -3.29 -14.90 15.67
C LYS A 25 -1.90 -15.38 16.09
N ASN A 26 -0.86 -15.06 15.30
CA ASN A 26 0.51 -15.40 15.67
C ASN A 26 1.03 -14.52 16.80
N ALA A 27 0.61 -13.25 16.86
CA ALA A 27 0.99 -12.34 17.94
C ALA A 27 0.46 -12.79 19.31
N THR A 28 -0.75 -13.36 19.38
CA THR A 28 -1.31 -13.90 20.63
C THR A 28 -0.61 -15.18 21.10
N ASN A 29 -0.01 -15.94 20.17
CA ASN A 29 0.57 -17.25 20.48
C ASN A 29 2.09 -17.23 20.72
N SER A 30 2.80 -16.18 20.30
CA SER A 30 4.25 -16.09 20.44
C SER A 30 4.66 -14.95 21.38
N ASN A 31 5.41 -15.29 22.44
CA ASN A 31 6.02 -14.29 23.34
C ASN A 31 7.13 -13.46 22.66
N MET A 32 7.50 -13.78 21.41
CA MET A 32 8.66 -13.20 20.72
C MET A 32 8.25 -12.40 19.50
N VAL A 33 7.30 -11.49 19.67
CA VAL A 33 6.94 -10.59 18.59
C VAL A 33 8.00 -9.51 18.41
N ASN A 34 8.59 -9.44 17.23
CA ASN A 34 9.65 -8.47 16.94
C ASN A 34 9.08 -7.04 16.82
N LYS A 35 9.06 -6.32 17.95
CA LYS A 35 8.54 -4.95 18.10
C LYS A 35 9.11 -3.94 17.08
N LYS A 36 10.30 -4.19 16.52
CA LYS A 36 10.90 -3.35 15.47
C LYS A 36 10.02 -3.27 14.23
N TYR A 37 9.51 -4.39 13.74
CA TYR A 37 8.70 -4.43 12.51
C TYR A 37 7.29 -3.88 12.73
N VAL A 38 6.77 -3.94 13.95
CA VAL A 38 5.51 -3.28 14.33
C VAL A 38 5.63 -1.77 14.24
N LYS A 39 6.73 -1.21 14.79
CA LYS A 39 7.02 0.23 14.68
C LYS A 39 7.23 0.64 13.21
N LEU A 40 7.92 -0.19 12.43
CA LEU A 40 8.07 0.06 10.99
C LEU A 40 6.72 0.09 10.27
N LEU A 41 5.83 -0.86 10.58
CA LEU A 41 4.47 -0.89 10.01
C LEU A 41 3.68 0.38 10.37
N GLN A 42 3.80 0.84 11.62
CA GLN A 42 3.17 2.09 12.05
C GLN A 42 3.71 3.33 11.34
N PHE A 43 4.99 3.34 10.98
CA PHE A 43 5.57 4.42 10.20
C PHE A 43 5.11 4.33 8.73
N ALA A 44 5.16 3.12 8.17
CA ALA A 44 4.81 2.85 6.78
C ALA A 44 3.37 3.24 6.42
N LYS A 45 2.43 3.21 7.37
CA LYS A 45 1.04 3.66 7.12
C LYS A 45 0.94 5.14 6.70
N PHE A 46 1.93 5.97 7.07
CA PHE A 46 1.98 7.38 6.70
C PHE A 46 2.69 7.62 5.36
N ALA A 47 3.38 6.62 4.82
CA ALA A 47 4.18 6.76 3.60
C ALA A 47 3.36 7.30 2.40
N PRO A 48 2.10 6.86 2.16
CA PRO A 48 1.30 7.41 1.07
C PRO A 48 1.02 8.91 1.21
N ILE A 49 0.78 9.39 2.43
CA ILE A 49 0.54 10.82 2.71
C ILE A 49 1.82 11.62 2.46
N ILE A 50 2.96 11.12 2.95
CA ILE A 50 4.27 11.78 2.78
C ILE A 50 4.62 11.84 1.29
N ALA A 51 4.43 10.76 0.55
CA ALA A 51 4.66 10.71 -0.89
C ALA A 51 3.81 11.74 -1.63
N LEU A 52 2.51 11.82 -1.31
CA LEU A 52 1.61 12.82 -1.89
C LEU A 52 2.08 14.24 -1.59
N LEU A 53 2.48 14.53 -0.35
CA LEU A 53 2.96 15.87 0.04
C LEU A 53 4.23 16.28 -0.71
N VAL A 54 5.22 15.38 -0.82
CA VAL A 54 6.47 15.63 -1.56
C VAL A 54 6.19 15.88 -3.04
N LEU A 55 5.31 15.07 -3.64
CA LEU A 55 4.94 15.23 -5.04
C LEU A 55 4.10 16.48 -5.30
N SER A 56 3.22 16.87 -4.39
CA SER A 56 2.50 18.15 -4.48
C SER A 56 3.48 19.33 -4.53
N ILE A 57 4.50 19.34 -3.65
CA ILE A 57 5.53 20.36 -3.67
C ILE A 57 6.29 20.34 -5.00
N LEU A 58 6.73 19.16 -5.45
CA LEU A 58 7.49 19.02 -6.69
C LEU A 58 6.70 19.48 -7.92
N VAL A 59 5.41 19.13 -7.98
CA VAL A 59 4.52 19.49 -9.08
C VAL A 59 4.27 21.00 -9.11
N VAL A 60 4.02 21.63 -7.95
CA VAL A 60 3.83 23.08 -7.85
C VAL A 60 5.10 23.86 -8.20
N THR A 61 6.29 23.33 -7.84
CA THR A 61 7.56 24.06 -7.95
C THR A 61 8.34 23.80 -9.25
N THR A 62 8.19 22.63 -9.87
CA THR A 62 9.06 22.21 -11.00
C THR A 62 8.32 21.62 -12.19
N LEU A 63 7.19 20.93 -11.98
CA LEU A 63 6.50 20.16 -13.02
C LEU A 63 5.12 20.77 -13.29
N HIS A 64 5.09 21.92 -13.95
CA HIS A 64 3.87 22.65 -14.31
C HIS A 64 3.01 21.97 -15.41
N THR A 65 3.34 20.75 -15.83
CA THR A 65 2.63 20.04 -16.92
C THR A 65 1.82 18.87 -16.38
N LYS A 66 0.51 18.85 -16.70
CA LYS A 66 -0.46 17.82 -16.28
C LYS A 66 -0.35 17.50 -14.77
N PRO A 67 -0.40 18.52 -13.88
CA PRO A 67 -0.16 18.35 -12.44
C PRO A 67 -1.08 17.32 -11.80
N ASP A 68 -2.35 17.33 -12.18
CA ASP A 68 -3.38 16.47 -11.61
C ASP A 68 -3.09 14.98 -11.90
N ILE A 69 -2.80 14.65 -13.16
CA ILE A 69 -2.49 13.26 -13.58
C ILE A 69 -1.26 12.74 -12.84
N ARG A 70 -0.24 13.58 -12.65
CA ARG A 70 0.99 13.22 -11.92
C ARG A 70 0.70 12.98 -10.43
N LEU A 71 -0.13 13.81 -9.80
CA LEU A 71 -0.54 13.61 -8.40
C LEU A 71 -1.35 12.33 -8.24
N TYR A 72 -2.37 12.12 -9.07
CA TYR A 72 -3.22 10.93 -9.00
C TYR A 72 -2.43 9.65 -9.24
N HIS A 73 -1.50 9.70 -10.20
CA HIS A 73 -0.55 8.62 -10.42
C HIS A 73 0.23 8.29 -9.15
N ALA A 74 0.90 9.30 -8.61
CA ALA A 74 1.79 9.06 -7.49
C ALA A 74 1.05 8.63 -6.24
N TRP A 75 -0.17 9.15 -6.01
CA TRP A 75 -1.07 8.70 -4.96
C TRP A 75 -1.37 7.21 -5.09
N PHE A 76 -1.73 6.76 -6.28
CA PHE A 76 -2.09 5.36 -6.53
C PHE A 76 -0.86 4.44 -6.45
N ALA A 77 0.27 4.87 -7.01
CA ALA A 77 1.52 4.13 -6.95
C ALA A 77 2.01 3.95 -5.50
N ALA A 78 1.88 4.99 -4.68
CA ALA A 78 2.25 4.94 -3.27
C ALA A 78 1.46 3.89 -2.49
N GLN A 79 0.22 3.58 -2.87
CA GLN A 79 -0.56 2.52 -2.23
C GLN A 79 0.08 1.14 -2.42
N PHE A 80 0.53 0.80 -3.63
CA PHE A 80 1.18 -0.49 -3.88
C PHE A 80 2.51 -0.63 -3.15
N TRP A 81 3.29 0.46 -3.06
CA TRP A 81 4.51 0.49 -2.24
C TRP A 81 4.21 0.30 -0.75
N ALA A 82 3.15 0.93 -0.25
CA ALA A 82 2.71 0.76 1.13
C ALA A 82 2.22 -0.67 1.39
N TYR A 83 1.54 -1.30 0.42
CA TYR A 83 1.07 -2.68 0.49
C TYR A 83 2.23 -3.67 0.51
N TYR A 84 3.20 -3.49 -0.39
CA TYR A 84 4.44 -4.27 -0.36
C TYR A 84 5.12 -4.19 1.02
N THR A 85 5.25 -2.99 1.57
CA THR A 85 5.88 -2.77 2.87
C THR A 85 5.10 -3.46 4.00
N PHE A 86 3.76 -3.42 3.94
CA PHE A 86 2.91 -4.13 4.90
C PHE A 86 3.13 -5.64 4.84
N LEU A 87 3.16 -6.20 3.63
CA LEU A 87 3.33 -7.64 3.40
C LEU A 87 4.72 -8.10 3.86
N PHE A 88 5.75 -7.30 3.57
CA PHE A 88 7.11 -7.55 4.06
C PHE A 88 7.18 -7.55 5.59
N CYS A 89 6.61 -6.53 6.25
CA CYS A 89 6.59 -6.48 7.72
C CYS A 89 5.81 -7.65 8.31
N SER A 90 4.67 -7.99 7.72
CA SER A 90 3.83 -9.12 8.13
C SER A 90 4.56 -10.45 7.98
N TYR A 91 5.32 -10.64 6.89
CA TYR A 91 6.21 -11.77 6.71
C TYR A 91 7.30 -11.81 7.79
N MET A 92 7.92 -10.67 8.11
CA MET A 92 8.97 -10.64 9.13
C MET A 92 8.46 -10.93 10.54
N ILE A 93 7.21 -10.57 10.83
CA ILE A 93 6.54 -10.87 12.11
C ILE A 93 6.11 -12.35 12.19
N THR A 94 5.49 -12.88 11.13
CA THR A 94 4.86 -14.21 11.17
C THR A 94 5.73 -15.34 10.64
N LYS A 95 6.75 -15.01 9.85
CA LYS A 95 7.56 -15.93 9.02
C LYS A 95 6.72 -16.83 8.09
N SER A 96 5.47 -16.44 7.83
CA SER A 96 4.56 -17.22 7.00
C SER A 96 4.83 -17.02 5.51
N LYS A 97 5.11 -18.12 4.79
CA LYS A 97 5.33 -18.10 3.34
C LYS A 97 4.11 -17.60 2.55
N VAL A 98 2.91 -17.61 3.15
CA VAL A 98 1.67 -17.08 2.55
C VAL A 98 1.81 -15.60 2.17
N CYS A 99 2.67 -14.84 2.84
CA CYS A 99 2.92 -13.44 2.53
C CYS A 99 3.79 -13.22 1.27
N LEU A 100 4.56 -14.23 0.83
CA LEU A 100 5.59 -14.04 -0.20
C LEU A 100 5.01 -13.78 -1.59
N LEU A 101 4.02 -14.57 -2.01
CA LEU A 101 3.39 -14.42 -3.32
C LEU A 101 2.72 -13.04 -3.50
N PRO A 102 1.83 -12.58 -2.59
CA PRO A 102 1.26 -11.25 -2.72
C PRO A 102 2.32 -10.15 -2.60
N MET A 103 3.39 -10.35 -1.80
CA MET A 103 4.49 -9.39 -1.70
C MET A 103 5.21 -9.20 -3.04
N VAL A 104 5.58 -10.29 -3.72
CA VAL A 104 6.22 -10.22 -5.05
C VAL A 104 5.28 -9.57 -6.07
N ALA A 105 4.00 -9.95 -6.07
CA ALA A 105 3.02 -9.34 -6.96
C ALA A 105 2.88 -7.82 -6.72
N ALA A 106 2.85 -7.37 -5.46
CA ALA A 106 2.78 -5.96 -5.12
C ALA A 106 4.02 -5.20 -5.62
N LEU A 107 5.20 -5.80 -5.48
CA LEU A 107 6.46 -5.21 -5.94
C LEU A 107 6.50 -5.05 -7.47
N LEU A 108 6.07 -6.08 -8.20
CA LEU A 108 6.02 -6.04 -9.66
C LEU A 108 5.05 -4.97 -10.15
N ILE A 109 3.86 -4.89 -9.55
CA ILE A 109 2.86 -3.87 -9.91
C ILE A 109 3.38 -2.48 -9.55
N ALA A 110 3.93 -2.28 -8.35
CA ALA A 110 4.51 -1.00 -7.93
C ALA A 110 5.63 -0.53 -8.88
N SER A 111 6.51 -1.45 -9.28
CA SER A 111 7.60 -1.16 -10.21
C SER A 111 7.09 -0.85 -11.62
N TYR A 112 6.06 -1.56 -12.07
CA TYR A 112 5.44 -1.33 -13.38
C TYR A 112 4.71 0.01 -13.45
N ILE A 113 4.02 0.40 -12.39
CA ILE A 113 3.27 1.66 -12.37
C ILE A 113 4.18 2.87 -12.14
N THR A 114 5.28 2.73 -11.39
CA THR A 114 6.14 3.87 -11.01
C THR A 114 6.56 4.77 -12.19
N PRO A 115 7.00 4.26 -13.36
CA PRO A 115 7.32 5.08 -14.52
C PRO A 115 6.09 5.80 -15.09
N LEU A 116 6.16 7.13 -15.19
CA LEU A 116 5.06 7.98 -15.64
C LEU A 116 4.56 7.64 -17.06
N ASN A 117 5.46 7.20 -17.96
CA ASN A 117 5.12 6.94 -19.37
C ASN A 117 4.14 5.77 -19.55
N HIS A 118 4.13 4.79 -18.66
CA HIS A 118 3.15 3.69 -18.71
C HIS A 118 1.79 4.10 -18.12
N PHE A 119 1.76 5.25 -17.44
CA PHE A 119 0.63 5.71 -16.66
C PHE A 119 -0.27 6.69 -17.41
N GLU A 120 0.29 7.47 -18.36
CA GLU A 120 -0.51 8.38 -19.19
C GLU A 120 -1.60 7.64 -19.99
N ASP A 121 -1.29 6.48 -20.58
CA ASP A 121 -2.26 5.64 -21.29
C ASP A 121 -3.30 5.01 -20.34
N LEU A 122 -2.90 4.81 -19.08
CA LEU A 122 -3.67 4.11 -18.06
C LEU A 122 -4.72 5.04 -17.40
N PHE A 123 -4.52 6.36 -17.47
CA PHE A 123 -5.29 7.40 -16.77
C PHE A 123 -5.85 8.50 -17.69
N THR A 124 -6.44 8.09 -18.82
CA THR A 124 -7.23 8.98 -19.68
C THR A 124 -8.72 8.98 -19.30
N GLY A 125 -9.31 10.17 -19.15
CA GLY A 125 -10.75 10.37 -18.90
C GLY A 125 -11.22 9.93 -17.50
N ASN A 126 -12.42 9.35 -17.41
CA ASN A 126 -13.09 9.00 -16.15
C ASN A 126 -12.34 7.95 -15.28
N TYR A 127 -11.33 7.27 -15.84
CA TYR A 127 -10.55 6.27 -15.12
C TYR A 127 -9.66 6.86 -14.01
N VAL A 128 -9.28 8.13 -14.14
CA VAL A 128 -8.55 8.86 -13.10
C VAL A 128 -9.32 8.85 -11.79
N PHE A 129 -10.60 9.18 -11.86
CA PHE A 129 -11.50 9.24 -10.72
C PHE A 129 -11.71 7.86 -10.06
N ILE A 130 -11.85 6.80 -10.88
CA ILE A 130 -12.02 5.43 -10.36
C ILE A 130 -10.78 4.96 -9.58
N ALA A 131 -9.60 5.23 -10.12
CA ALA A 131 -8.36 4.86 -9.45
C ALA A 131 -8.08 5.69 -8.19
N GLU A 132 -8.51 6.96 -8.14
CA GLU A 132 -8.52 7.75 -6.91
C GLU A 132 -9.38 7.12 -5.82
N ILE A 133 -10.61 6.73 -6.16
CA ILE A 133 -11.51 6.06 -5.22
C ILE A 133 -10.87 4.77 -4.72
N MET A 134 -10.33 3.94 -5.64
CA MET A 134 -9.68 2.69 -5.24
C MET A 134 -8.43 2.91 -4.40
N GLY A 135 -7.58 3.87 -4.77
CA GLY A 135 -6.40 4.23 -3.98
C GLY A 135 -6.77 4.70 -2.58
N SER A 136 -7.86 5.47 -2.46
CA SER A 136 -8.38 5.94 -1.17
C SER A 136 -8.96 4.80 -0.32
N ILE A 137 -9.70 3.87 -0.93
CA ILE A 137 -10.18 2.66 -0.25
C ILE A 137 -8.99 1.82 0.22
N MET A 138 -8.00 1.62 -0.64
CA MET A 138 -6.78 0.87 -0.32
C MET A 138 -6.05 1.49 0.88
N PHE A 139 -5.91 2.82 0.89
CA PHE A 139 -5.30 3.58 1.96
C PHE A 139 -6.05 3.41 3.29
N VAL A 140 -7.36 3.69 3.31
CA VAL A 140 -8.19 3.59 4.52
C VAL A 140 -8.17 2.17 5.08
N TYR A 141 -8.21 1.17 4.20
CA TYR A 141 -8.18 -0.22 4.60
C TYR A 141 -6.84 -0.62 5.24
N GLN A 142 -5.72 -0.28 4.59
CA GLN A 142 -4.40 -0.54 5.15
C GLN A 142 -4.20 0.19 6.48
N TRP A 143 -4.68 1.42 6.58
CA TRP A 143 -4.58 2.24 7.79
C TRP A 143 -5.33 1.60 8.96
N THR A 144 -6.58 1.19 8.76
CA THR A 144 -7.41 0.57 9.81
C THR A 144 -6.81 -0.76 10.28
N ILE A 145 -6.38 -1.62 9.35
CA ILE A 145 -5.70 -2.87 9.67
C ILE A 145 -4.41 -2.65 10.47
N THR A 146 -3.57 -1.72 10.01
CA THR A 146 -2.28 -1.44 10.67
C THR A 146 -2.49 -0.94 12.10
N ARG A 147 -3.49 -0.07 12.31
CA ARG A 147 -3.86 0.37 13.67
C ARG A 147 -4.37 -0.77 14.54
N LYS A 148 -5.18 -1.67 13.98
CA LYS A 148 -5.71 -2.83 14.70
C LYS A 148 -4.58 -3.77 15.14
N ILE A 149 -3.69 -4.13 14.22
CA ILE A 149 -2.50 -4.95 14.49
C ILE A 149 -1.66 -4.31 15.60
N HIS A 150 -1.33 -3.03 15.50
CA HIS A 150 -0.54 -2.36 16.53
C HIS A 150 -1.20 -2.38 17.91
N LYS A 151 -2.53 -2.17 17.97
CA LYS A 151 -3.28 -2.18 19.24
C LYS A 151 -3.21 -3.56 19.91
N GLU A 152 -3.42 -4.64 19.17
CA GLU A 152 -3.35 -5.99 19.74
C GLU A 152 -1.93 -6.36 20.18
N MET A 153 -0.91 -5.90 19.45
CA MET A 153 0.49 -6.20 19.78
C MET A 153 1.03 -5.44 20.99
N ASN A 154 0.35 -4.38 21.44
CA ASN A 154 0.70 -3.66 22.67
C ASN A 154 -0.11 -4.12 23.89
N ARG A 155 -1.11 -4.98 23.71
CA ARG A 155 -1.90 -5.55 24.82
C ARG A 155 -1.19 -6.73 25.51
N HIS A 156 -0.17 -7.29 24.86
CA HIS A 156 0.68 -8.38 25.33
C HIS A 156 2.12 -7.89 25.51
#